data_AF-A0A957KMI3-F1
#
_entry.id   AF-A0A957KMI3-F1
#
_cell.length_a   1.000
_cell.length_b   1.000
_cell.length_c   1.000
_cell.angle_alpha   90.00
_cell.angle_beta   90.00
_cell.angle_gamma   90.00
#
_symmetry.space_group_name_H-M   'P 1'
#
loop_
_entity.id
_entity.type
_entity.pdbx_description
1 polymer ?
#
loop_
_entity_poly.entity_id
_entity_poly.type
_entity_poly.pdbx_seq_one_letter_code
_entity_poly.pdbx_strand_id
1 'polypeptide(L)'
;QQPDNNIVRVTIQALSAVLGGTQSLHTNSKDEALALPTQKSVEIALRTQQIIAYESGAADTVDPLAGSYYVEWLTDEIERRADEYIAKIDELGGALRAVEEGFVQREIQDAAYRAQRAVEKGDDVVVGVNRFQTDEHNEGELLRVDESVRINQVAALAKLRAERDNDAVQEILGRIGQAASEPQAPIMPLIVEAVEAYATLGEICDTLRGVFGEYTPENWV
;
A
#
# COMPACT_ATOMS: atom_id res chain seq x y z
N GLN A 1 -10.74 15.06 11.21
CA GLN A 1 -11.01 15.96 12.37
C GLN A 1 -10.12 15.50 13.52
N GLN A 2 -9.65 16.42 14.38
CA GLN A 2 -8.81 16.09 15.55
C GLN A 2 -7.65 15.12 15.23
N PRO A 3 -6.69 15.51 14.35
CA PRO A 3 -5.66 14.59 13.83
C PRO A 3 -4.75 14.01 14.91
N ASP A 4 -4.56 14.67 16.05
CA ASP A 4 -3.75 14.14 17.14
C ASP A 4 -4.32 12.85 17.75
N ASN A 5 -5.63 12.58 17.61
CA ASN A 5 -6.21 11.29 17.96
C ASN A 5 -5.59 10.13 17.15
N ASN A 6 -5.07 10.41 15.95
CA ASN A 6 -4.42 9.41 15.11
C ASN A 6 -3.09 8.92 15.73
N ILE A 7 -2.42 9.73 16.56
CA ILE A 7 -1.21 9.28 17.27
C ILE A 7 -1.58 8.10 18.17
N VAL A 8 -2.64 8.23 18.96
CA VAL A 8 -3.12 7.16 19.86
C VAL A 8 -3.61 5.94 19.09
N ARG A 9 -4.36 6.15 18.00
CA ARG A 9 -4.83 5.05 17.12
C ARG A 9 -3.66 4.24 16.57
N VAL A 10 -2.66 4.92 16.01
CA VAL A 10 -1.49 4.29 15.42
C VAL A 10 -0.63 3.61 16.49
N THR A 11 -0.52 4.14 17.70
CA THR A 11 0.16 3.44 18.81
C THR A 11 -0.48 2.09 19.11
N ILE A 12 -1.81 2.02 19.18
CA ILE A 12 -2.52 0.76 19.44
C ILE A 12 -2.34 -0.21 18.26
N GLN A 13 -2.49 0.27 17.02
CA GLN A 13 -2.30 -0.54 15.81
C GLN A 13 -0.88 -1.10 15.70
N ALA A 14 0.12 -0.26 15.97
CA ALA A 14 1.54 -0.62 15.97
C ALA A 14 1.83 -1.67 17.03
N LEU A 15 1.29 -1.50 18.25
CA LEU A 15 1.46 -2.48 19.31
C LEU A 15 0.82 -3.82 18.91
N SER A 16 -0.38 -3.83 18.35
CA SER A 16 -1.01 -5.06 17.84
C SER A 16 -0.15 -5.75 16.78
N ALA A 17 0.46 -5.00 15.86
CA ALA A 17 1.35 -5.57 14.85
C ALA A 17 2.64 -6.17 15.45
N VAL A 18 3.20 -5.52 16.48
CA VAL A 18 4.36 -6.04 17.23
C VAL A 18 3.99 -7.33 17.98
N LEU A 19 2.87 -7.33 18.70
CA LEU A 19 2.39 -8.51 19.43
C LEU A 19 2.02 -9.67 18.48
N GLY A 20 1.54 -9.35 17.28
CA GLY A 20 1.30 -10.33 16.21
C GLY A 20 2.57 -10.82 15.50
N GLY A 21 3.76 -10.35 15.89
CA GLY A 21 5.02 -10.85 15.37
C GLY A 21 5.37 -10.40 13.96
N THR A 22 5.01 -9.18 13.54
CA THR A 22 5.40 -8.65 12.23
C THR A 22 6.93 -8.51 12.08
N GLN A 23 7.45 -8.72 10.87
CA GLN A 23 8.90 -8.56 10.56
C GLN A 23 9.28 -7.12 10.18
N SER A 24 8.31 -6.35 9.69
CA SER A 24 8.50 -4.94 9.34
C SER A 24 7.22 -4.18 9.62
N LEU A 25 7.34 -2.92 10.04
CA LEU A 25 6.20 -2.10 10.41
C LEU A 25 6.30 -0.71 9.82
N HIS A 26 5.23 -0.30 9.15
CA HIS A 26 4.99 1.09 8.83
C HIS A 26 3.97 1.66 9.82
N THR A 27 4.29 2.79 10.42
CA THR A 27 3.39 3.55 11.30
C THR A 27 2.98 4.81 10.58
N ASN A 28 1.68 4.97 10.39
CA ASN A 28 1.14 6.10 9.69
C ASN A 28 1.32 7.40 10.49
N SER A 29 1.48 8.50 9.77
CA SER A 29 1.55 9.82 10.36
C SER A 29 0.15 10.38 10.65
N LYS A 30 0.05 11.28 11.64
CA LYS A 30 -1.24 11.83 12.08
C LYS A 30 -2.02 12.60 11.01
N ASP A 31 -1.32 13.08 9.99
CA ASP A 31 -1.79 13.93 8.89
C ASP A 31 -2.08 13.14 7.59
N GLU A 32 -1.94 11.81 7.60
CA GLU A 32 -2.12 10.96 6.41
C GLU A 32 -3.49 11.11 5.73
N ALA A 33 -4.54 11.38 6.50
CA ALA A 33 -5.88 11.61 5.97
C ALA A 33 -6.01 12.93 5.17
N LEU A 34 -5.01 13.82 5.21
CA LEU A 34 -5.08 15.18 4.67
C LEU A 34 -3.99 15.48 3.63
N ALA A 35 -2.77 15.01 3.83
CA ALA A 35 -1.66 15.22 2.91
C ALA A 35 -0.55 14.17 3.10
N LEU A 36 0.45 14.21 2.22
CA LEU A 36 1.74 13.57 2.52
C LEU A 36 2.30 14.11 3.84
N PRO A 37 2.94 13.26 4.64
CA PRO A 37 3.28 13.61 6.00
C PRO A 37 4.40 14.64 6.07
N THR A 38 4.31 15.55 7.03
CA THR A 38 5.41 16.48 7.34
C THR A 38 6.55 15.75 8.05
N GLN A 39 7.77 16.32 8.03
CA GLN A 39 8.91 15.77 8.78
C GLN A 39 8.59 15.54 10.26
N LYS A 40 7.86 16.48 10.89
CA LYS A 40 7.45 16.37 12.30
C LYS A 40 6.47 15.22 12.52
N SER A 41 5.50 15.03 11.63
CA SER A 41 4.55 13.92 11.72
C SER A 41 5.23 12.57 11.51
N VAL A 42 6.16 12.47 10.55
CA VAL A 42 6.98 11.27 10.33
C VAL A 42 7.84 10.97 11.55
N GLU A 43 8.45 11.99 12.18
CA GLU A 43 9.24 11.79 13.39
C GLU A 43 8.38 11.20 14.52
N ILE A 44 7.17 11.69 14.73
CA ILE A 44 6.24 11.13 15.72
C ILE A 44 5.96 9.66 15.41
N ALA A 45 5.67 9.33 14.15
CA ALA A 45 5.40 7.95 13.75
C ALA A 45 6.60 7.02 14.05
N LEU A 46 7.83 7.48 13.75
CA LEU A 46 9.05 6.75 14.10
C LEU A 46 9.22 6.59 15.63
N ARG A 47 8.96 7.64 16.40
CA ARG A 47 9.04 7.59 17.87
C ARG A 47 8.01 6.61 18.45
N THR A 48 6.83 6.48 17.86
CA THR A 48 5.85 5.46 18.26
C THR A 48 6.45 4.06 18.18
N GLN A 49 7.14 3.71 17.09
CA GLN A 49 7.82 2.41 16.97
C GLN A 49 8.94 2.25 18.00
N GLN A 50 9.73 3.30 18.22
CA GLN A 50 10.86 3.26 19.17
C GLN A 50 10.39 3.11 20.62
N ILE A 51 9.33 3.81 21.02
CA ILE A 51 8.73 3.68 22.35
C ILE A 51 8.21 2.25 22.55
N ILE A 52 7.51 1.68 21.56
CA ILE A 52 7.05 0.29 21.65
C ILE A 52 8.25 -0.67 21.77
N ALA A 53 9.28 -0.50 20.92
CA ALA A 53 10.43 -1.39 20.88
C ALA A 53 11.32 -1.32 22.14
N TYR A 54 11.51 -0.13 22.71
CA TYR A 54 12.54 0.10 23.74
C TYR A 54 12.00 0.47 25.13
N GLU A 55 10.73 0.89 25.24
CA GLU A 55 10.15 1.33 26.52
C GLU A 55 8.97 0.46 26.98
N SER A 56 8.24 -0.20 26.06
CA SER A 56 7.01 -0.93 26.42
C SER A 56 7.23 -2.33 27.00
N GLY A 57 8.40 -2.93 26.77
CA GLY A 57 8.69 -4.33 27.10
C GLY A 57 8.00 -5.37 26.19
N ALA A 58 7.21 -4.95 25.20
CA ALA A 58 6.53 -5.85 24.28
C ALA A 58 7.48 -6.72 23.44
N ALA A 59 8.73 -6.28 23.27
CA ALA A 59 9.77 -6.99 22.53
C ALA A 59 10.62 -7.94 23.41
N ASP A 60 10.39 -7.98 24.72
CA ASP A 60 11.24 -8.72 25.67
C ASP A 60 10.97 -10.24 25.68
N THR A 61 9.83 -10.68 25.15
CA THR A 61 9.48 -12.10 25.01
C THR A 61 8.87 -12.38 23.65
N VAL A 62 9.11 -13.59 23.16
CA VAL A 62 8.43 -14.10 21.96
C VAL A 62 6.98 -14.41 22.32
N ASP A 63 6.06 -13.97 21.47
CA ASP A 63 4.61 -14.20 21.57
C ASP A 63 4.04 -14.05 22.99
N PRO A 64 4.05 -12.82 23.56
CA PRO A 64 3.56 -12.56 24.91
C PRO A 64 2.07 -12.88 25.11
N LEU A 65 1.30 -13.07 24.04
CA LEU A 65 -0.13 -13.37 24.10
C LEU A 65 -0.42 -14.89 24.11
N ALA A 66 0.58 -15.73 23.90
CA ALA A 66 0.47 -17.17 23.93
C ALA A 66 -0.22 -17.68 25.20
N GLY A 67 -1.19 -18.57 25.04
CA GLY A 67 -1.98 -19.17 26.12
C GLY A 67 -3.13 -18.30 26.63
N SER A 68 -3.33 -17.09 26.10
CA SER A 68 -4.52 -16.30 26.38
C SER A 68 -5.76 -16.99 25.80
N TYR A 69 -6.64 -17.51 26.65
CA TYR A 69 -7.84 -18.25 26.21
C TYR A 69 -8.66 -17.55 25.13
N TYR A 70 -8.80 -16.22 25.22
CA TYR A 70 -9.58 -15.45 24.26
C TYR A 70 -8.83 -15.23 22.95
N VAL A 71 -7.53 -14.94 23.01
CA VAL A 71 -6.71 -14.71 21.81
C VAL A 71 -6.54 -16.01 21.05
N GLU A 72 -6.23 -17.11 21.72
CA GLU A 72 -6.11 -18.44 21.09
C GLU A 72 -7.41 -18.85 20.40
N TRP A 73 -8.56 -18.69 21.09
CA TRP A 73 -9.86 -18.97 20.47
C TRP A 73 -10.16 -18.07 19.26
N LEU A 74 -9.79 -16.78 19.32
CA LEU A 74 -9.95 -15.88 18.18
C LEU A 74 -9.02 -16.25 17.02
N THR A 75 -7.79 -16.68 17.31
CA THR A 75 -6.83 -17.18 16.32
C THR A 75 -7.42 -18.37 15.57
N ASP A 76 -7.94 -19.38 16.29
CA ASP A 76 -8.60 -20.56 15.70
C ASP A 76 -9.81 -20.16 14.83
N GLU A 77 -10.62 -19.21 15.29
CA GLU A 77 -11.82 -18.79 14.55
C GLU A 77 -11.48 -17.99 13.28
N ILE A 78 -10.39 -17.20 13.30
CA ILE A 78 -9.89 -16.51 12.09
C ILE A 78 -9.33 -17.54 11.10
N GLU A 79 -8.52 -18.50 11.55
CA GLU A 79 -7.99 -19.58 10.71
C GLU A 79 -9.12 -20.34 10.01
N ARG A 80 -10.10 -20.83 10.80
CA ARG A 80 -11.25 -21.58 10.28
C ARG A 80 -12.03 -20.81 9.21
N ARG A 81 -12.28 -19.51 9.43
CA ARG A 81 -13.02 -18.67 8.46
C ARG A 81 -12.17 -18.34 7.24
N ALA A 82 -10.86 -18.15 7.40
CA ALA A 82 -9.95 -17.93 6.28
C ALA A 82 -9.92 -19.16 5.37
N ASP A 83 -9.83 -20.37 5.92
CA ASP A 83 -9.88 -21.61 5.16
C ASP A 83 -11.19 -21.80 4.39
N GLU A 84 -12.33 -21.43 4.98
CA GLU A 84 -13.62 -21.43 4.28
C GLU A 84 -13.61 -20.49 3.07
N TYR A 85 -13.02 -19.30 3.21
CA TYR A 85 -12.89 -18.35 2.10
C TYR A 85 -11.91 -18.85 1.02
N ILE A 86 -10.80 -19.48 1.41
CA ILE A 86 -9.83 -20.08 0.47
C ILE A 86 -10.51 -21.18 -0.32
N ALA A 87 -11.22 -22.10 0.34
CA ALA A 87 -11.96 -23.18 -0.32
C ALA A 87 -13.00 -22.63 -1.33
N LYS A 88 -13.72 -21.57 -0.96
CA LYS A 88 -14.66 -20.90 -1.87
C LYS A 88 -13.95 -20.30 -3.10
N ILE A 89 -12.77 -19.71 -2.92
CA ILE A 89 -11.97 -19.17 -4.03
C ILE A 89 -11.48 -20.31 -4.94
N ASP A 90 -11.07 -21.44 -4.37
CA ASP A 90 -10.66 -22.62 -5.14
C ASP A 90 -11.82 -23.22 -5.94
N GLU A 91 -13.02 -23.27 -5.38
CA GLU A 91 -14.25 -23.70 -6.08
C GLU A 91 -14.61 -22.79 -7.27
N LEU A 92 -14.30 -21.49 -7.18
CA LEU A 92 -14.44 -20.53 -8.28
C LEU A 92 -13.39 -20.71 -9.38
N GLY A 93 -12.42 -21.61 -9.21
CA GLY A 93 -11.32 -21.84 -10.14
C GLY A 93 -10.04 -21.07 -9.81
N GLY A 94 -9.88 -20.66 -8.55
CA GLY A 94 -8.68 -20.04 -8.01
C GLY A 94 -8.71 -18.51 -8.02
N ALA A 95 -7.69 -17.90 -7.41
CA ALA A 95 -7.64 -16.47 -7.12
C ALA A 95 -7.72 -15.59 -8.38
N LEU A 96 -7.04 -15.97 -9.47
CA LEU A 96 -7.07 -15.19 -10.73
C LEU A 96 -8.51 -15.08 -11.25
N ARG A 97 -9.20 -16.22 -11.35
CA ARG A 97 -10.57 -16.26 -11.83
C ARG A 97 -11.54 -15.53 -10.88
N ALA A 98 -11.34 -15.65 -9.56
CA ALA A 98 -12.13 -14.91 -8.59
C ALA A 98 -11.97 -13.38 -8.73
N VAL A 99 -10.78 -12.90 -9.10
CA VAL A 99 -10.52 -11.48 -9.39
C VAL A 99 -11.15 -11.05 -10.72
N GLU A 100 -11.04 -11.88 -11.77
CA GLU A 100 -11.63 -11.64 -13.09
C GLU A 100 -13.16 -11.61 -13.04
N GLU A 101 -13.79 -12.49 -12.26
CA GLU A 101 -15.24 -12.52 -12.05
C GLU A 101 -15.73 -11.45 -11.04
N GLY A 102 -14.82 -10.60 -10.53
CA GLY A 102 -15.14 -9.49 -9.63
C GLY A 102 -15.55 -9.90 -8.22
N PHE A 103 -15.35 -11.17 -7.82
CA PHE A 103 -15.79 -11.68 -6.52
C PHE A 103 -15.08 -10.97 -5.36
N VAL A 104 -13.76 -10.84 -5.44
CA VAL A 104 -12.94 -10.20 -4.39
C VAL A 104 -13.32 -8.73 -4.21
N GLN A 105 -13.51 -8.01 -5.31
CA GLN A 105 -13.88 -6.59 -5.33
C GLN A 105 -15.26 -6.38 -4.71
N ARG A 106 -16.24 -7.23 -5.02
CA ARG A 106 -17.58 -7.18 -4.42
C ARG A 106 -17.54 -7.41 -2.91
N GLU A 107 -16.83 -8.44 -2.43
CA GLU A 107 -16.72 -8.71 -0.99
C GLU A 107 -16.11 -7.53 -0.22
N ILE A 108 -15.07 -6.90 -0.77
CA ILE A 108 -14.44 -5.69 -0.20
C ILE A 108 -15.43 -4.51 -0.19
N GLN A 109 -16.14 -4.28 -1.30
CA GLN A 109 -17.10 -3.19 -1.42
C GLN A 109 -18.28 -3.35 -0.47
N ASP A 110 -18.82 -4.57 -0.32
CA ASP A 110 -19.91 -4.87 0.60
C ASP A 110 -19.47 -4.71 2.07
N ALA A 111 -18.23 -5.10 2.41
CA ALA A 111 -17.66 -4.84 3.72
C ALA A 111 -17.49 -3.33 3.98
N ALA A 112 -16.94 -2.59 3.02
CA ALA A 112 -16.77 -1.14 3.12
C ALA A 112 -18.11 -0.40 3.26
N TYR A 113 -19.12 -0.80 2.48
CA TYR A 113 -20.46 -0.23 2.57
C TYR A 113 -21.10 -0.49 3.94
N ARG A 114 -21.00 -1.72 4.46
CA ARG A 114 -21.50 -2.04 5.81
C ARG A 114 -20.81 -1.21 6.89
N ALA A 115 -19.48 -1.10 6.84
CA ALA A 115 -18.71 -0.29 7.79
C ALA A 115 -19.11 1.20 7.72
N GLN A 116 -19.21 1.76 6.52
CA GLN A 116 -19.66 3.15 6.32
C GLN A 116 -21.06 3.38 6.92
N ARG A 117 -21.99 2.45 6.68
CA ARG A 117 -23.35 2.52 7.24
C ARG A 117 -23.36 2.43 8.77
N ALA A 118 -22.50 1.59 9.36
CA ALA A 118 -22.38 1.47 10.82
C ALA A 118 -21.85 2.79 11.44
N VAL A 119 -20.87 3.42 10.80
CA VAL A 119 -20.35 4.74 11.22
C VAL A 119 -21.40 5.83 11.10
N GLU A 120 -22.16 5.88 10.00
CA GLU A 120 -23.23 6.86 9.77
C GLU A 120 -24.38 6.72 10.76
N LYS A 121 -24.75 5.49 11.10
CA LYS A 121 -25.78 5.20 12.12
C LYS A 121 -25.28 5.45 13.55
N GLY A 122 -23.96 5.49 13.74
CA GLY A 122 -23.32 5.61 15.05
C GLY A 122 -23.26 4.29 15.84
N ASP A 123 -23.48 3.15 15.16
CA ASP A 123 -23.26 1.80 15.69
C ASP A 123 -21.75 1.61 15.96
N ASP A 124 -20.92 2.03 15.01
CA ASP A 124 -19.46 2.12 15.17
C ASP A 124 -19.04 3.55 15.51
N VAL A 125 -18.29 3.70 16.60
CA VAL A 125 -17.87 5.02 17.09
C VAL A 125 -16.53 5.44 16.51
N VAL A 126 -16.51 6.61 15.88
CA VAL A 126 -15.29 7.27 15.41
C VAL A 126 -15.14 8.59 16.16
N VAL A 127 -14.27 8.58 17.17
CA VAL A 127 -13.99 9.72 18.06
C VAL A 127 -13.51 10.94 17.26
N GLY A 128 -14.18 12.07 17.45
CA GLY A 128 -13.93 13.32 16.73
C GLY A 128 -14.65 13.43 15.38
N VAL A 129 -15.37 12.39 14.93
CA VAL A 129 -16.11 12.38 13.66
C VAL A 129 -17.62 12.26 13.91
N ASN A 130 -18.09 11.14 14.46
CA ASN A 130 -19.52 10.93 14.73
C ASN A 130 -19.91 11.06 16.22
N ARG A 131 -18.92 10.99 17.12
CA ARG A 131 -19.07 11.31 18.55
C ARG A 131 -17.88 12.12 19.04
N PHE A 132 -18.09 12.93 20.07
CA PHE A 132 -17.06 13.78 20.69
C PHE A 132 -16.46 14.80 19.70
N GLN A 133 -17.28 15.33 18.79
CA GLN A 133 -16.88 16.41 17.90
C GLN A 133 -16.60 17.69 18.70
N THR A 134 -15.69 18.49 18.17
CA THR A 134 -15.31 19.80 18.70
C THR A 134 -15.41 20.82 17.57
N ASP A 135 -15.71 22.08 17.90
CA ASP A 135 -15.80 23.15 16.89
C ASP A 135 -14.41 23.55 16.33
N GLU A 136 -13.32 23.07 16.94
CA GLU A 136 -11.96 23.39 16.53
C GLU A 136 -11.57 22.74 15.19
N HIS A 137 -11.35 23.58 14.19
CA HIS A 137 -10.86 23.20 12.86
C HIS A 137 -9.36 23.49 12.79
N ASN A 138 -8.56 22.52 13.21
CA ASN A 138 -7.10 22.62 13.12
C ASN A 138 -6.64 22.02 11.78
N GLU A 139 -6.62 22.86 10.75
CA GLU A 139 -5.96 22.57 9.47
C GLU A 139 -4.45 22.76 9.71
N GLY A 140 -3.78 21.70 10.15
CA GLY A 140 -2.32 21.72 10.37
C GLY A 140 -1.56 22.13 9.10
N GLU A 141 -0.25 22.37 9.23
CA GLU A 141 0.60 22.64 8.07
C GLU A 141 0.68 21.40 7.17
N LEU A 142 -0.14 21.38 6.12
CA LEU A 142 -0.15 20.30 5.14
C LEU A 142 1.04 20.46 4.18
N LEU A 143 1.71 19.35 3.88
CA LEU A 143 2.76 19.35 2.87
C LEU A 143 2.16 19.71 1.50
N ARG A 144 2.76 20.71 0.84
CA ARG A 144 2.45 21.07 -0.54
C ARG A 144 3.64 20.73 -1.42
N VAL A 145 3.39 19.95 -2.47
CA VAL A 145 4.41 19.62 -3.46
C VAL A 145 4.55 20.80 -4.42
N ASP A 146 5.78 21.26 -4.61
CA ASP A 146 6.08 22.40 -5.49
C ASP A 146 6.04 21.99 -6.97
N GLU A 147 5.39 22.80 -7.80
CA GLU A 147 5.23 22.56 -9.24
C GLU A 147 6.58 22.53 -9.99
N SER A 148 7.60 23.19 -9.44
CA SER A 148 8.97 23.18 -9.98
C SER A 148 9.55 21.77 -10.07
N VAL A 149 9.09 20.81 -9.26
CA VAL A 149 9.50 19.40 -9.35
C VAL A 149 9.25 18.85 -10.75
N ARG A 150 8.08 19.12 -11.35
CA ARG A 150 7.78 18.71 -12.72
C ARG A 150 8.71 19.39 -13.72
N ILE A 151 8.91 20.70 -13.59
CA ILE A 151 9.74 21.49 -14.52
C ILE A 151 11.18 20.96 -14.51
N ASN A 152 11.73 20.72 -13.33
CA ASN A 152 13.07 20.20 -13.15
C ASN A 152 13.19 18.77 -13.69
N GLN A 153 12.20 17.90 -13.45
CA GLN A 153 12.21 16.53 -13.95
C GLN A 153 12.13 16.46 -15.47
N VAL A 154 11.32 17.30 -16.11
CA VAL A 154 11.24 17.39 -17.57
C VAL A 154 12.57 17.84 -18.17
N ALA A 155 13.21 18.86 -17.57
CA ALA A 155 14.53 19.32 -18.00
C ALA A 155 15.61 18.22 -17.84
N ALA A 156 15.59 17.49 -16.73
CA ALA A 156 16.50 16.38 -16.47
C ALA A 156 16.32 15.25 -17.50
N LEU A 157 15.08 14.88 -17.83
CA LEU A 157 14.78 13.87 -18.85
C LEU A 157 15.23 14.30 -20.25
N ALA A 158 15.02 15.57 -20.62
CA ALA A 158 15.49 16.09 -21.90
C ALA A 158 17.01 16.03 -22.01
N LYS A 159 17.72 16.42 -20.95
CA LYS A 159 19.17 16.31 -20.86
C LYS A 159 19.65 14.87 -20.96
N LEU A 160 19.04 13.95 -20.19
CA LEU A 160 19.37 12.53 -20.20
C LEU A 160 19.30 11.94 -21.61
N ARG A 161 18.20 12.21 -22.32
CA ARG A 161 17.98 11.74 -23.70
C ARG A 161 18.97 12.34 -24.70
N ALA A 162 19.43 13.56 -24.47
CA ALA A 162 20.42 14.21 -25.34
C ALA A 162 21.85 13.67 -25.15
N GLU A 163 22.18 13.18 -23.95
CA GLU A 163 23.54 12.79 -23.58
C GLU A 163 23.80 11.27 -23.67
N ARG A 164 22.76 10.44 -23.50
CA ARG A 164 22.91 8.98 -23.54
C ARG A 164 23.15 8.43 -24.95
N ASP A 165 23.66 7.21 -25.01
CA ASP A 165 23.70 6.43 -26.25
C ASP A 165 22.29 5.96 -26.62
N ASN A 166 21.64 6.69 -27.54
CA ASN A 166 20.28 6.38 -27.94
C ASN A 166 20.20 5.13 -28.82
N ASP A 167 21.24 4.80 -29.57
CA ASP A 167 21.24 3.62 -30.43
C ASP A 167 21.28 2.36 -29.56
N ALA A 168 22.14 2.34 -28.55
CA ALA A 168 22.18 1.26 -27.55
C ALA A 168 20.84 1.10 -26.82
N VAL A 169 20.19 2.19 -26.41
CA VAL A 169 18.87 2.14 -25.78
C VAL A 169 17.82 1.54 -26.71
N GLN A 170 17.76 1.98 -27.98
CA GLN A 170 16.78 1.45 -28.94
C GLN A 170 17.01 -0.04 -29.21
N GLU A 171 18.26 -0.50 -29.30
CA GLU A 171 18.58 -1.92 -29.45
C GLU A 171 18.07 -2.75 -28.27
N ILE A 172 18.33 -2.31 -27.04
CA ILE A 172 17.91 -3.03 -25.83
C ILE A 172 16.38 -3.03 -25.70
N LEU A 173 15.71 -1.90 -25.97
CA LEU A 173 14.24 -1.84 -25.98
C LEU A 173 13.65 -2.78 -27.05
N GLY A 174 14.28 -2.89 -28.21
CA GLY A 174 13.91 -3.87 -29.23
C GLY A 174 14.00 -5.31 -28.73
N ARG A 175 15.08 -5.66 -28.02
CA ARG A 175 15.25 -6.97 -27.37
C ARG A 175 14.18 -7.22 -26.30
N ILE A 176 13.82 -6.21 -25.50
CA ILE A 176 12.73 -6.31 -24.51
C ILE A 176 11.40 -6.61 -25.22
N GLY A 177 11.08 -5.90 -26.30
CA GLY A 177 9.84 -6.14 -27.05
C GLY A 177 9.77 -7.55 -27.67
N GLN A 178 10.89 -8.06 -28.19
CA GLN A 178 10.96 -9.43 -28.69
C GLN A 178 10.76 -10.45 -27.57
N ALA A 179 11.48 -10.29 -26.45
CA ALA A 179 11.35 -11.16 -25.29
C ALA A 179 9.93 -11.13 -24.71
N ALA A 180 9.28 -9.97 -24.68
CA ALA A 180 7.90 -9.85 -24.20
C ALA A 180 6.89 -10.66 -25.04
N SER A 181 7.21 -10.97 -26.30
CA SER A 181 6.35 -11.79 -27.16
C SER A 181 6.52 -13.30 -26.90
N GLU A 182 7.52 -13.69 -26.12
CA GLU A 182 7.86 -15.09 -25.81
C GLU A 182 7.47 -15.44 -24.36
N PRO A 183 6.58 -16.42 -24.13
CA PRO A 183 6.04 -16.71 -22.79
C PRO A 183 7.06 -17.08 -21.70
N GLN A 184 8.29 -17.47 -22.08
CA GLN A 184 9.32 -17.96 -21.17
C GLN A 184 10.62 -17.15 -21.22
N ALA A 185 10.64 -16.04 -21.97
CA ALA A 185 11.85 -15.24 -22.08
C ALA A 185 12.14 -14.47 -20.79
N PRO A 186 13.41 -14.41 -20.34
CA PRO A 186 13.78 -13.67 -19.15
C PRO A 186 13.84 -12.17 -19.44
N ILE A 187 12.76 -11.44 -19.13
CA ILE A 187 12.66 -10.00 -19.37
C ILE A 187 13.48 -9.19 -18.35
N MET A 188 13.58 -9.65 -17.09
CA MET A 188 14.25 -8.87 -16.03
C MET A 188 15.71 -8.50 -16.31
N PRO A 189 16.59 -9.42 -16.77
CA PRO A 189 17.95 -9.07 -17.16
C PRO A 189 18.00 -7.95 -18.21
N LEU A 190 17.10 -7.97 -19.19
CA LEU A 190 17.01 -6.94 -20.23
C LEU A 190 16.57 -5.58 -19.68
N ILE A 191 15.66 -5.57 -18.68
CA ILE A 191 15.28 -4.34 -17.97
C ILE A 191 16.47 -3.74 -17.24
N VAL A 192 17.31 -4.57 -16.59
CA VAL A 192 18.53 -4.10 -15.92
C VAL A 192 19.48 -3.47 -16.94
N GLU A 193 19.75 -4.17 -18.06
CA GLU A 193 20.57 -3.64 -19.15
C GLU A 193 20.01 -2.30 -19.68
N ALA A 194 18.68 -2.18 -19.83
CA ALA A 194 18.04 -0.96 -20.30
C ALA A 194 18.24 0.20 -19.32
N VAL A 195 18.07 -0.03 -18.01
CA VAL A 195 18.28 0.99 -16.98
C VAL A 195 19.76 1.39 -16.91
N GLU A 196 20.69 0.46 -17.03
CA GLU A 196 22.14 0.74 -17.12
C GLU A 196 22.50 1.58 -18.36
N ALA A 197 21.79 1.36 -19.47
CA ALA A 197 21.88 2.19 -20.68
C ALA A 197 21.10 3.50 -20.58
N TYR A 198 20.54 3.84 -19.41
CA TYR A 198 19.74 5.04 -19.16
C TYR A 198 18.41 5.11 -19.94
N ALA A 199 17.82 3.97 -20.28
CA ALA A 199 16.41 3.91 -20.67
C ALA A 199 15.52 4.39 -19.51
N THR A 200 14.47 5.13 -19.84
CA THR A 200 13.53 5.64 -18.84
C THR A 200 12.46 4.60 -18.50
N LEU A 201 11.86 4.69 -17.31
CA LEU A 201 10.72 3.85 -16.93
C LEU A 201 9.60 3.90 -17.99
N GLY A 202 9.29 5.09 -18.51
CA GLY A 202 8.28 5.27 -19.54
C GLY A 202 8.61 4.50 -20.82
N GLU A 203 9.85 4.55 -21.31
CA GLU A 203 10.26 3.85 -22.54
C GLU A 203 10.18 2.32 -22.40
N ILE A 204 10.57 1.79 -21.23
CA ILE A 204 10.45 0.36 -20.93
C ILE A 204 8.97 -0.04 -20.86
N CYS A 205 8.15 0.72 -20.12
CA CYS A 205 6.72 0.46 -20.01
C CYS A 205 5.99 0.57 -21.35
N ASP A 206 6.30 1.59 -22.16
CA ASP A 206 5.69 1.79 -23.48
C ASP A 206 6.05 0.66 -24.44
N THR A 207 7.28 0.14 -24.36
CA THR A 207 7.71 -1.05 -25.12
C THR A 207 6.88 -2.27 -24.73
N LEU A 208 6.72 -2.53 -23.44
CA LEU A 208 5.92 -3.66 -22.94
C LEU A 208 4.43 -3.49 -23.26
N ARG A 209 3.91 -2.26 -23.18
CA ARG A 209 2.53 -1.93 -23.56
C ARG A 209 2.28 -2.20 -25.04
N GLY A 210 3.27 -1.99 -25.90
CA GLY A 210 3.19 -2.31 -27.33
C GLY A 210 2.92 -3.80 -27.60
N VAL A 211 3.30 -4.68 -26.67
CA VAL A 211 3.12 -6.14 -26.78
C VAL A 211 1.92 -6.63 -25.97
N PHE A 212 1.81 -6.21 -24.70
CA PHE A 212 0.77 -6.69 -23.78
C PHE A 212 -0.53 -5.88 -23.80
N GLY A 213 -0.51 -4.68 -24.36
CA GLY A 213 -1.61 -3.72 -24.27
C GLY A 213 -1.72 -3.08 -22.88
N GLU A 214 -2.90 -2.50 -22.60
CA GLU A 214 -3.25 -1.95 -21.29
C GLU A 214 -4.47 -2.67 -20.74
N TYR A 215 -4.42 -3.00 -19.45
CA TYR A 215 -5.60 -3.51 -18.76
C TYR A 215 -6.63 -2.40 -18.59
N THR A 216 -7.86 -2.66 -19.06
CA THR A 216 -9.03 -1.81 -18.78
C THR A 216 -9.96 -2.61 -17.88
N PRO A 217 -10.19 -2.20 -16.62
CA PRO A 217 -11.14 -2.89 -15.77
C PRO A 217 -12.54 -2.80 -16.39
N GLU A 218 -13.28 -3.91 -16.38
CA GLU A 218 -14.71 -3.86 -16.66
C GLU A 218 -15.39 -3.02 -15.57
N ASN A 219 -16.27 -2.10 -15.95
CA ASN A 219 -17.02 -1.30 -15.00
C ASN A 219 -18.04 -2.19 -14.30
N TRP A 220 -17.64 -2.80 -13.18
CA TRP A 220 -18.53 -3.52 -12.28
C TRP A 220 -19.24 -2.51 -11.35
N VAL A 221 -20.04 -1.62 -11.93
CA VAL A 221 -20.91 -0.68 -11.19
C VAL A 221 -22.35 -0.79 -11.69
#